data_AF-A0A1Q6PTV9-F1
#
_entry.id   AF-A0A1Q6PTV9-F1
#
_cell.length_a   1.000
_cell.length_b   1.000
_cell.length_c   1.000
_cell.angle_alpha   90.00
_cell.angle_beta   90.00
_cell.angle_gamma   90.00
#
_symmetry.space_group_name_H-M   'P 1'
#
loop_
_entity.id
_entity.type
_entity.pdbx_description
1 polymer ?
#
loop_
_entity_poly.entity_id
_entity_poly.type
_entity_poly.pdbx_seq_one_letter_code
_entity_poly.pdbx_strand_id
1 'polypeptide(L)'
;MDSYENEASKFAAQRTKLKNICEAHDLTYTFIKNSYPIKLIIRPIKGVGEQMSMLETASEDSYISPDAYLLFTMKDGVLVYRMSKTFTIEDALFGKIKNIFKNMHSYYCQFFFRELIESGRLKAIGGKMPEIPETTAKEPEEKTPDLPPDAEKLEEIEDDTDDADDAEAEAPAEDELAKATEIARQNDGITQALLEQQMGVTAEKAIALLDELETAGVIDFYDGRYYLAKADSEEE
;
A
#
# COMPACT_ATOMS: atom_id res chain seq x y z
N MET A 1 -7.09 -7.38 -27.33
CA MET A 1 -6.78 -5.98 -27.03
C MET A 1 -6.90 -5.80 -25.53
N ASP A 2 -5.87 -5.76 -24.71
CA ASP A 2 -4.47 -6.18 -24.82
C ASP A 2 -4.08 -6.49 -23.37
N SER A 3 -3.38 -7.60 -23.17
CA SER A 3 -2.79 -8.01 -21.89
C SER A 3 -1.59 -7.10 -21.56
N TYR A 4 -1.82 -5.80 -21.47
CA TYR A 4 -0.89 -4.90 -20.80
C TYR A 4 -1.24 -4.95 -19.32
N GLU A 5 -0.31 -5.43 -18.51
CA GLU A 5 -0.36 -5.23 -17.07
C GLU A 5 -0.61 -3.75 -16.78
N ASN A 6 -1.82 -3.43 -16.34
CA ASN A 6 -2.13 -2.07 -15.93
C ASN A 6 -1.38 -1.75 -14.62
N GLU A 7 -1.22 -0.48 -14.31
CA GLU A 7 -0.48 0.01 -13.15
C GLU A 7 -1.08 -0.51 -11.83
N ALA A 8 -2.37 -0.87 -11.83
CA ALA A 8 -3.00 -1.51 -10.68
C ALA A 8 -2.50 -2.95 -10.51
N SER A 9 -2.37 -3.74 -11.58
CA SER A 9 -1.76 -5.07 -11.56
C SER A 9 -0.29 -5.00 -11.12
N LYS A 10 0.49 -4.06 -11.65
CA LYS A 10 1.89 -3.85 -11.23
C LYS A 10 2.00 -3.45 -9.77
N PHE A 11 1.11 -2.58 -9.30
CA PHE A 11 1.02 -2.22 -7.88
C PHE A 11 0.66 -3.43 -7.01
N ALA A 12 -0.31 -4.24 -7.43
CA ALA A 12 -0.73 -5.44 -6.72
C ALA A 12 0.41 -6.45 -6.60
N ALA A 13 1.15 -6.70 -7.69
CA ALA A 13 2.32 -7.57 -7.68
C ALA A 13 3.39 -7.09 -6.68
N GLN A 14 3.70 -5.79 -6.66
CA GLN A 14 4.64 -5.22 -5.68
C GLN A 14 4.12 -5.31 -4.23
N ARG A 15 2.81 -5.13 -4.02
CA ARG A 15 2.17 -5.30 -2.71
C ARG A 15 2.29 -6.75 -2.22
N THR A 16 2.12 -7.73 -3.10
CA THR A 16 2.32 -9.15 -2.80
C THR A 16 3.78 -9.45 -2.47
N LYS A 17 4.73 -8.93 -3.26
CA LYS A 17 6.18 -9.04 -2.95
C LYS A 17 6.52 -8.46 -1.57
N LEU A 18 5.94 -7.30 -1.23
CA LEU A 18 6.12 -6.68 0.09
C LEU A 18 5.56 -7.56 1.21
N LYS A 19 4.35 -8.10 1.03
CA LYS A 19 3.69 -8.99 1.98
C LYS A 19 4.57 -10.20 2.27
N ASN A 20 4.98 -10.93 1.24
CA ASN A 20 5.76 -12.17 1.36
C ASN A 20 7.09 -11.92 2.09
N ILE A 21 7.78 -10.83 1.76
CA ILE A 21 9.04 -10.45 2.42
C ILE A 21 8.80 -10.03 3.87
N CYS A 22 7.72 -9.32 4.17
CA CYS A 22 7.42 -8.95 5.55
C CYS A 22 7.09 -10.18 6.40
N GLU A 23 6.27 -11.09 5.90
CA GLU A 23 5.88 -12.33 6.58
C GLU A 23 7.09 -13.25 6.82
N ALA A 24 7.97 -13.41 5.83
CA ALA A 24 9.18 -14.24 5.95
C ALA A 24 10.18 -13.73 7.00
N HIS A 25 10.05 -12.47 7.44
CA HIS A 25 10.97 -11.82 8.37
C HIS A 25 10.28 -11.33 9.66
N ASP A 26 9.08 -11.84 9.96
CA ASP A 26 8.29 -11.47 11.14
C ASP A 26 8.03 -9.96 11.22
N LEU A 27 7.73 -9.34 10.08
CA LEU A 27 7.41 -7.92 9.95
C LEU A 27 5.95 -7.74 9.53
N THR A 28 5.36 -6.64 9.98
CA THR A 28 4.11 -6.09 9.45
C THR A 28 4.40 -4.84 8.65
N TYR A 29 3.55 -4.55 7.68
CA TYR A 29 3.63 -3.31 6.91
C TYR A 29 2.30 -2.55 6.89
N THR A 30 2.38 -1.24 6.74
CA THR A 30 1.23 -0.35 6.54
C THR A 30 1.57 0.64 5.44
N PHE A 31 0.83 0.59 4.33
CA PHE A 31 0.99 1.49 3.19
C PHE A 31 -0.09 2.57 3.20
N ILE A 32 0.29 3.82 3.46
CA ILE A 32 -0.60 4.97 3.58
C ILE A 32 -0.51 5.81 2.31
N LYS A 33 -1.55 5.70 1.47
CA LYS A 33 -1.62 6.28 0.12
C LYS A 33 -2.54 7.51 0.02
N ASN A 34 -3.39 7.72 1.03
CA ASN A 34 -4.37 8.80 1.13
C ASN A 34 -3.83 10.07 1.84
N SER A 35 -2.51 10.19 2.01
CA SER A 35 -1.88 11.35 2.65
C SER A 35 -0.62 11.74 1.89
N TYR A 36 -0.29 13.03 1.90
CA TYR A 36 1.00 13.50 1.40
C TYR A 36 1.99 13.73 2.57
N PRO A 37 3.24 13.23 2.48
CA PRO A 37 3.72 12.28 1.48
C PRO A 37 3.14 10.88 1.69
N ILE A 38 3.12 10.05 0.64
CA ILE A 38 2.81 8.61 0.74
C ILE A 38 3.82 7.96 1.69
N LYS A 39 3.34 7.07 2.55
CA LYS A 39 4.15 6.46 3.62
C LYS A 39 4.08 4.95 3.56
N LEU A 40 5.20 4.30 3.82
CA LEU A 40 5.26 2.89 4.16
C LEU A 40 5.86 2.74 5.56
N ILE A 41 5.13 2.09 6.46
CA ILE A 41 5.57 1.82 7.83
C ILE A 41 5.78 0.32 7.97
N ILE A 42 6.97 -0.09 8.37
CA ILE A 42 7.34 -1.46 8.71
C ILE A 42 7.48 -1.55 10.23
N ARG A 43 6.91 -2.58 10.85
CA ARG A 43 7.03 -2.85 12.29
C ARG A 43 7.29 -4.34 12.52
N PRO A 44 8.07 -4.72 13.54
CA PRO A 44 8.22 -6.11 13.91
C PRO A 44 6.88 -6.66 14.46
N ILE A 45 6.56 -7.91 14.12
CA ILE A 45 5.46 -8.65 14.75
C ILE A 45 5.90 -8.93 16.18
N LYS A 46 5.16 -8.44 17.17
CA LYS A 46 5.45 -8.75 18.59
C LYS A 46 5.14 -10.23 18.83
N GLY A 47 6.17 -11.08 18.83
CA GLY A 47 6.10 -12.40 19.47
C GLY A 47 6.06 -12.22 20.99
N VAL A 48 4.88 -12.06 21.58
CA VAL A 48 4.71 -11.98 23.06
C VAL A 48 5.19 -13.29 23.73
N GLY A 49 5.32 -14.40 22.97
CA GLY A 49 5.71 -15.71 23.48
C GLY A 49 7.20 -16.08 23.38
N GLU A 50 7.98 -15.53 22.44
CA GLU A 50 9.39 -15.96 22.24
C GLU A 50 10.42 -15.11 22.98
N GLN A 51 10.07 -13.87 23.35
CA GLN A 51 10.95 -13.05 24.18
C GLN A 51 11.01 -13.50 25.65
N MET A 52 10.07 -14.34 26.09
CA MET A 52 10.11 -14.95 27.43
C MET A 52 11.07 -16.15 27.52
N SER A 53 11.53 -16.71 26.39
CA SER A 53 12.44 -17.87 26.35
C SER A 53 13.91 -17.49 26.14
N MET A 54 14.21 -16.33 25.54
CA MET A 54 15.61 -15.86 25.37
C MET A 54 16.16 -15.06 26.54
N LEU A 55 15.40 -14.92 27.63
CA LEU A 55 15.86 -14.24 28.85
C LEU A 55 16.98 -15.01 29.59
N GLU A 56 17.31 -16.23 29.15
CA GLU A 56 18.45 -17.00 29.67
C GLU A 56 19.71 -16.97 28.77
N THR A 57 19.70 -16.39 27.55
CA THR A 57 20.90 -16.56 26.67
C THR A 57 21.18 -15.54 25.55
N ALA A 58 20.58 -14.34 25.49
CA ALA A 58 20.94 -13.36 24.46
C ALA A 58 21.65 -12.11 25.02
N SER A 59 22.83 -11.81 24.46
CA SER A 59 23.60 -10.58 24.64
C SER A 59 22.78 -9.32 24.37
N GLU A 60 23.17 -8.20 25.00
CA GLU A 60 22.49 -6.89 25.00
C GLU A 60 22.18 -6.27 23.61
N ASP A 61 22.70 -6.83 22.52
CA ASP A 61 22.56 -6.32 21.14
C ASP A 61 21.30 -6.78 20.37
N SER A 62 20.44 -7.65 20.94
CA SER A 62 19.26 -8.19 20.24
C SER A 62 17.91 -7.64 20.71
N TYR A 63 17.88 -6.54 21.48
CA TYR A 63 16.63 -5.96 21.97
C TYR A 63 15.94 -5.07 20.92
N ILE A 64 14.82 -5.56 20.37
CA ILE A 64 13.95 -4.79 19.49
C ILE A 64 12.74 -4.27 20.29
N SER A 65 12.64 -2.95 20.45
CA SER A 65 11.53 -2.32 21.19
C SER A 65 10.18 -2.64 20.54
N PRO A 66 9.12 -2.86 21.34
CA PRO A 66 7.75 -3.02 20.84
C PRO A 66 7.22 -1.84 20.00
N ASP A 67 7.83 -0.65 20.11
CA ASP A 67 7.47 0.54 19.34
C ASP A 67 8.48 0.84 18.20
N ALA A 68 9.32 -0.15 17.87
CA ALA A 68 10.26 -0.06 16.78
C ALA A 68 9.52 0.03 15.44
N TYR A 69 9.93 0.97 14.58
CA TYR A 69 9.39 1.10 13.24
C TYR A 69 10.49 1.51 12.27
N LEU A 70 10.26 1.20 11.00
CA LEU A 70 10.95 1.75 9.86
C LEU A 70 9.93 2.42 8.95
N LEU A 71 10.07 3.73 8.77
CA LEU A 71 9.19 4.57 7.96
C LEU A 71 9.92 4.96 6.68
N PHE A 72 9.31 4.69 5.52
CA PHE A 72 9.71 5.23 4.23
C PHE A 72 8.70 6.28 3.75
N THR A 73 9.21 7.34 3.14
CA THR A 73 8.42 8.43 2.55
C THR A 73 9.11 8.94 1.29
N MET A 74 8.34 9.36 0.30
CA MET A 74 8.86 10.11 -0.85
C MET A 74 8.54 11.59 -0.64
N LYS A 75 9.59 12.42 -0.48
CA LYS A 75 9.44 13.87 -0.33
C LYS A 75 10.26 14.55 -1.41
N ASP A 76 9.63 15.43 -2.20
CA ASP A 76 10.28 16.20 -3.26
C ASP A 76 11.07 15.32 -4.26
N GLY A 77 10.57 14.13 -4.58
CA GLY A 77 11.23 13.16 -5.48
C GLY A 77 12.34 12.34 -4.84
N VAL A 78 12.66 12.58 -3.55
CA VAL A 78 13.71 11.88 -2.81
C VAL A 78 13.11 10.90 -1.81
N LEU A 79 13.65 9.69 -1.79
CA LEU A 79 13.32 8.72 -0.74
C LEU A 79 13.97 9.12 0.58
N VAL A 80 13.14 9.36 1.59
CA VAL A 80 13.53 9.63 2.97
C VAL A 80 13.05 8.48 3.85
N TYR A 81 13.91 7.98 4.73
CA TYR A 81 13.55 6.96 5.70
C TYR A 81 13.89 7.37 7.14
N ARG A 82 13.15 6.82 8.10
CA ARG A 82 13.37 6.98 9.53
C ARG A 82 13.21 5.64 10.24
N MET A 83 14.22 5.23 10.99
CA MET A 83 14.21 4.02 11.81
C MET A 83 14.25 4.36 13.29
N SER A 84 13.52 3.59 14.11
CA SER A 84 13.65 3.63 15.58
C SER A 84 15.01 3.07 15.99
N LYS A 85 15.60 3.58 17.08
CA LYS A 85 16.95 3.18 17.56
C LYS A 85 17.10 1.69 17.88
N THR A 86 15.99 1.00 18.12
CA THR A 86 15.95 -0.43 18.46
C THR A 86 15.45 -1.28 17.30
N PHE A 87 15.26 -0.72 16.10
CA PHE A 87 14.87 -1.49 14.92
C PHE A 87 16.13 -1.89 14.16
N THR A 88 16.51 -3.17 14.24
CA THR A 88 17.64 -3.72 13.49
C THR A 88 17.10 -4.54 12.32
N ILE A 89 17.63 -4.30 11.12
CA ILE A 89 17.25 -5.01 9.90
C ILE A 89 18.49 -5.19 9.03
N GLU A 90 18.58 -6.33 8.33
CA GLU A 90 19.69 -6.59 7.42
C GLU A 90 19.66 -5.61 6.22
N ASP A 91 20.82 -5.13 5.79
CA ASP A 91 20.96 -4.20 4.66
C ASP A 91 20.33 -4.73 3.37
N ALA A 92 20.45 -6.04 3.11
CA ALA A 92 19.86 -6.69 1.95
C ALA A 92 18.32 -6.62 2.00
N LEU A 93 17.73 -6.92 3.16
CA LEU A 93 16.29 -6.85 3.38
C LEU A 93 15.78 -5.41 3.31
N PHE A 94 16.50 -4.47 3.94
CA PHE A 94 16.22 -3.04 3.85
C PHE A 94 16.23 -2.57 2.39
N GLY A 95 17.22 -2.99 1.60
CA GLY A 95 17.34 -2.69 0.17
C GLY A 95 16.14 -3.20 -0.63
N LYS A 96 15.72 -4.46 -0.39
CA LYS A 96 14.53 -5.05 -1.04
C LYS A 96 13.26 -4.27 -0.73
N ILE A 97 12.97 -4.02 0.55
CA ILE A 97 11.78 -3.26 0.98
C ILE A 97 11.79 -1.84 0.39
N LYS A 98 12.96 -1.19 0.41
CA LYS A 98 13.15 0.12 -0.20
C LYS A 98 12.81 0.13 -1.69
N ASN A 99 13.24 -0.89 -2.45
CA ASN A 99 12.96 -0.96 -3.88
C ASN A 99 11.47 -1.18 -4.15
N ILE A 100 10.85 -2.10 -3.41
CA ILE A 100 9.42 -2.37 -3.51
C ILE A 100 8.61 -1.10 -3.22
N PHE A 101 8.97 -0.34 -2.18
CA PHE A 101 8.30 0.92 -1.87
C PHE A 101 8.38 1.94 -3.01
N LYS A 102 9.55 2.09 -3.66
CA LYS A 102 9.70 3.00 -4.81
C LYS A 102 8.78 2.60 -5.96
N ASN A 103 8.71 1.31 -6.27
CA ASN A 103 7.87 0.78 -7.33
C ASN A 103 6.39 0.97 -7.00
N MET A 104 5.96 0.60 -5.79
CA MET A 104 4.61 0.82 -5.29
C MET A 104 4.21 2.31 -5.36
N HIS A 105 5.11 3.22 -4.94
CA HIS A 105 4.87 4.65 -5.05
C HIS A 105 4.66 5.08 -6.50
N SER A 106 5.56 4.68 -7.40
CA SER A 106 5.50 5.03 -8.82
C SER A 106 4.20 4.56 -9.47
N TYR A 107 3.88 3.27 -9.36
CA TYR A 107 2.68 2.70 -9.95
C TYR A 107 1.40 3.29 -9.36
N TYR A 108 1.39 3.55 -8.04
CA TYR A 108 0.22 4.19 -7.43
C TYR A 108 0.02 5.62 -7.93
N CYS A 109 1.08 6.42 -8.07
CA CYS A 109 0.97 7.77 -8.63
C CYS A 109 0.48 7.77 -10.07
N GLN A 110 0.96 6.85 -10.91
CA GLN A 110 0.52 6.68 -12.29
C GLN A 110 -0.96 6.27 -12.35
N PHE A 111 -1.34 5.24 -11.59
CA PHE A 111 -2.72 4.78 -11.46
C PHE A 111 -3.65 5.91 -10.99
N PHE A 112 -3.28 6.59 -9.90
CA PHE A 112 -4.07 7.68 -9.33
C PHE A 112 -4.26 8.81 -10.33
N PHE A 113 -3.20 9.20 -11.05
CA PHE A 113 -3.29 10.25 -12.06
C PHE A 113 -4.22 9.85 -13.21
N ARG A 114 -4.03 8.67 -13.80
CA ARG A 114 -4.90 8.17 -14.86
C ARG A 114 -6.35 8.12 -14.39
N GLU A 115 -6.60 7.47 -13.27
CA GLU A 115 -7.94 7.29 -12.72
C GLU A 115 -8.62 8.63 -12.45
N LEU A 116 -7.91 9.61 -11.90
CA LEU A 116 -8.42 10.96 -11.64
C LEU A 116 -8.85 11.69 -12.93
N ILE A 117 -8.08 11.51 -14.01
CA ILE A 117 -8.34 12.16 -15.31
C ILE A 117 -9.45 11.43 -16.08
N GLU A 118 -9.36 10.11 -16.20
CA GLU A 118 -10.28 9.28 -16.99
C GLU A 118 -11.68 9.20 -16.35
N SER A 119 -11.76 9.11 -15.02
CA SER A 119 -13.04 9.12 -14.30
C SER A 119 -13.76 10.48 -14.37
N GLY A 120 -13.07 11.55 -14.80
CA GLY A 120 -13.60 12.90 -14.78
C GLY A 120 -13.85 13.46 -13.38
N ARG A 121 -13.43 12.78 -12.31
CA ARG A 121 -13.66 13.19 -10.91
C ARG A 121 -13.11 14.59 -10.62
N LEU A 122 -11.94 14.93 -11.17
CA LEU A 122 -11.36 16.27 -11.03
C LEU A 122 -12.29 17.36 -11.60
N LYS A 123 -12.89 17.10 -12.76
CA LYS A 123 -13.85 18.03 -13.40
C LYS A 123 -15.16 18.09 -12.63
N ALA A 124 -15.64 16.95 -12.12
CA ALA A 124 -16.89 16.85 -11.37
C ALA A 124 -16.88 17.71 -10.10
N ILE A 125 -15.73 17.81 -9.41
CA ILE A 125 -15.56 18.67 -8.23
C ILE A 125 -15.22 20.13 -8.58
N GLY A 126 -15.30 20.52 -9.86
CA GLY A 126 -14.89 21.85 -10.33
C GLY A 126 -13.38 22.11 -10.20
N GLY A 127 -12.60 21.08 -9.93
CA GLY A 127 -11.16 21.13 -9.79
C GLY A 127 -10.48 21.41 -11.13
N LYS A 128 -9.38 22.15 -11.09
CA LYS A 128 -8.50 22.36 -12.23
C LYS A 128 -7.20 21.62 -11.98
N MET A 129 -6.54 21.23 -13.08
CA MET A 129 -5.19 20.71 -13.01
C MET A 129 -4.27 21.78 -12.39
N PRO A 130 -3.45 21.46 -11.38
CA PRO A 130 -2.48 22.39 -10.84
C PRO A 130 -1.49 22.82 -11.92
N GLU A 131 -1.27 24.12 -12.08
CA GLU A 131 -0.23 24.67 -12.95
C GLU A 131 1.04 24.84 -12.13
N ILE A 132 2.14 24.25 -12.61
CA ILE A 132 3.47 24.57 -12.09
C ILE A 132 3.85 25.90 -12.73
N PRO A 133 4.12 26.97 -11.96
CA PRO A 133 4.56 28.23 -12.56
C PRO A 133 5.86 27.98 -13.31
N GLU A 134 5.83 28.16 -14.63
CA GLU A 134 7.04 28.18 -15.44
C GLU A 134 7.90 29.33 -14.92
N THR A 135 9.00 28.99 -14.24
CA THR A 135 9.97 30.00 -13.87
C THR A 135 10.50 30.59 -15.17
N THR A 136 10.36 31.90 -15.34
CA THR A 136 10.91 32.69 -16.47
C THR A 136 12.46 32.75 -16.43
N ALA A 137 13.11 31.61 -16.21
CA ALA A 137 14.45 31.42 -16.73
C ALA A 137 14.28 31.39 -18.24
N LYS A 138 14.81 32.39 -18.95
CA LYS A 138 14.90 32.36 -20.42
C LYS A 138 15.53 31.03 -20.82
N GLU A 139 14.72 30.09 -21.26
CA GLU A 139 15.18 29.02 -22.13
C GLU A 139 15.75 29.71 -23.37
N PRO A 140 17.02 29.51 -23.72
CA PRO A 140 17.52 29.93 -25.02
C PRO A 140 16.67 29.20 -26.06
N GLU A 141 15.99 29.95 -26.94
CA GLU A 141 15.05 29.44 -27.95
C GLU A 141 15.44 28.04 -28.44
N GLU A 142 14.70 27.02 -28.00
CA GLU A 142 14.71 25.73 -28.65
C GLU A 142 14.16 25.94 -30.06
N LYS A 143 15.07 26.08 -31.02
CA LYS A 143 14.79 25.62 -32.37
C LYS A 143 14.36 24.17 -32.22
N THR A 144 13.09 23.89 -32.50
CA THR A 144 12.57 22.54 -32.71
C THR A 144 13.62 21.72 -33.46
N PRO A 145 14.27 20.74 -32.82
CA PRO A 145 15.11 19.82 -33.55
C PRO A 145 14.15 18.97 -34.38
N ASP A 146 14.25 19.12 -35.69
CA ASP A 146 13.62 18.24 -36.67
C ASP A 146 14.05 16.81 -36.31
N LEU A 147 13.12 16.01 -35.78
CA LEU A 147 13.39 14.63 -35.35
C LEU A 147 13.89 13.86 -36.58
N PRO A 148 15.14 13.36 -36.60
CA PRO A 148 15.55 12.43 -37.64
C PRO A 148 14.68 11.16 -37.52
N PRO A 149 14.30 10.51 -38.64
CA PRO A 149 13.36 9.38 -38.66
C PRO A 149 13.93 8.08 -38.05
N ASP A 150 15.03 8.17 -37.31
CA ASP A 150 15.79 7.06 -36.72
C ASP A 150 16.11 7.36 -35.25
N ALA A 151 15.12 7.82 -34.49
CA ALA A 151 15.24 7.91 -33.04
C ALA A 151 15.30 6.50 -32.46
N GLU A 152 16.51 6.05 -32.13
CA GLU A 152 16.75 4.79 -31.42
C GLU A 152 15.87 4.70 -30.18
N LYS A 153 15.24 3.53 -30.02
CA LYS A 153 14.36 3.14 -28.92
C LYS A 153 15.05 3.46 -27.58
N LEU A 154 14.40 4.28 -26.75
CA LEU A 154 14.83 4.55 -25.38
C LEU A 154 15.07 3.24 -24.64
N GLU A 155 16.25 3.13 -24.03
CA GLU A 155 16.68 1.97 -23.24
C GLU A 155 15.59 1.58 -22.23
N GLU A 156 15.15 0.33 -22.33
CA GLU A 156 14.29 -0.31 -21.34
C GLU A 156 15.05 -0.31 -20.01
N ILE A 157 14.44 0.30 -18.99
CA ILE A 157 14.89 0.15 -17.61
C ILE A 157 14.85 -1.35 -17.32
N GLU A 158 16.01 -1.96 -17.09
CA GLU A 158 16.13 -3.38 -16.77
C GLU A 158 15.24 -3.70 -15.56
N ASP A 159 14.15 -4.41 -15.86
CA ASP A 159 13.20 -4.98 -14.92
C ASP A 159 13.87 -6.23 -14.36
N ASP A 160 14.46 -6.12 -13.17
CA ASP A 160 14.95 -7.27 -12.41
C ASP A 160 13.73 -7.99 -11.80
N THR A 161 12.91 -8.56 -12.68
CA THR A 161 11.83 -9.50 -12.33
C THR A 161 12.44 -10.87 -12.17
N ASP A 162 12.99 -11.14 -10.99
CA ASP A 162 13.07 -12.53 -10.53
C ASP A 162 11.65 -13.03 -10.22
N ASP A 163 11.25 -13.98 -11.05
CA ASP A 163 9.99 -14.73 -11.12
C ASP A 163 9.77 -15.69 -9.94
N ALA A 164 8.52 -16.19 -9.89
CA ALA A 164 7.98 -17.31 -9.09
C ALA A 164 7.28 -16.92 -7.76
N ASP A 165 5.96 -16.74 -7.78
CA ASP A 165 5.01 -17.86 -7.62
C ASP A 165 3.57 -17.32 -7.79
N ASP A 166 2.84 -17.90 -8.73
CA ASP A 166 1.45 -17.56 -9.06
C ASP A 166 0.52 -18.51 -8.29
N ALA A 167 -0.19 -17.97 -7.29
CA ALA A 167 -1.26 -18.67 -6.60
C ALA A 167 -2.50 -17.78 -6.60
N GLU A 168 -3.49 -18.15 -7.40
CA GLU A 168 -4.74 -17.41 -7.56
C GLU A 168 -5.54 -17.33 -6.25
N ALA A 169 -5.88 -16.11 -5.84
CA ALA A 169 -6.77 -15.85 -4.70
C ALA A 169 -8.23 -15.84 -5.16
N GLU A 170 -9.08 -16.72 -4.62
CA GLU A 170 -10.51 -16.77 -4.94
C GLU A 170 -11.28 -15.60 -4.30
N ALA A 171 -12.17 -14.98 -5.08
CA ALA A 171 -13.08 -13.93 -4.61
C ALA A 171 -14.06 -14.47 -3.53
N PRO A 172 -14.45 -13.65 -2.53
CA PRO A 172 -15.39 -14.08 -1.50
C PRO A 172 -16.79 -14.33 -2.09
N ALA A 173 -17.51 -15.31 -1.54
CA ALA A 173 -18.85 -15.64 -2.00
C ALA A 173 -19.89 -14.62 -1.46
N GLU A 174 -20.95 -14.38 -2.23
CA GLU A 174 -22.01 -13.40 -1.88
C GLU A 174 -22.69 -13.70 -0.52
N ASP A 175 -22.81 -14.98 -0.13
CA ASP A 175 -23.34 -15.41 1.18
C ASP A 175 -22.40 -15.03 2.35
N GLU A 176 -21.09 -14.97 2.10
CA GLU A 176 -20.10 -14.59 3.11
C GLU A 176 -20.11 -13.07 3.33
N LEU A 177 -20.28 -12.29 2.26
CA LEU A 177 -20.42 -10.83 2.35
C LEU A 177 -21.66 -10.44 3.16
N ALA A 178 -22.79 -11.13 2.96
CA ALA A 178 -24.02 -10.91 3.74
C ALA A 178 -23.81 -11.19 5.24
N LYS A 179 -23.12 -12.28 5.58
CA LYS A 179 -22.78 -12.62 6.97
C LYS A 179 -21.83 -11.60 7.60
N ALA A 180 -20.80 -11.18 6.86
CA ALA A 180 -19.85 -10.16 7.32
C ALA A 180 -20.55 -8.81 7.60
N THR A 181 -21.50 -8.43 6.74
CA THR A 181 -22.34 -7.24 6.93
C THR A 181 -23.16 -7.31 8.22
N GLU A 182 -23.75 -8.47 8.51
CA GLU A 182 -24.56 -8.68 9.72
C GLU A 182 -23.70 -8.63 11.00
N ILE A 183 -22.51 -9.23 10.96
CA ILE A 183 -21.55 -9.16 12.07
C ILE A 183 -21.14 -7.70 12.34
N ALA A 184 -20.90 -6.91 11.28
CA ALA A 184 -20.60 -5.50 11.42
C ALA A 184 -21.73 -4.76 12.16
N ARG A 185 -22.99 -4.94 11.70
CA ARG A 185 -24.21 -4.36 12.33
C ARG A 185 -24.37 -4.71 13.80
N GLN A 186 -24.10 -5.96 14.18
CA GLN A 186 -24.26 -6.42 15.55
C GLN A 186 -23.21 -5.85 16.51
N ASN A 187 -22.03 -5.48 16.00
CA ASN A 187 -20.87 -5.08 16.82
C ASN A 187 -20.53 -3.58 16.71
N ASP A 188 -21.37 -2.78 16.06
CA ASP A 188 -21.12 -1.37 15.74
C ASP A 188 -19.79 -1.14 14.99
N GLY A 189 -19.37 -2.13 14.19
CA GLY A 189 -18.06 -2.18 13.57
C GLY A 189 -17.55 -3.60 13.40
N ILE A 190 -16.38 -3.75 12.79
CA ILE A 190 -15.82 -5.06 12.47
C ILE A 190 -14.28 -5.02 12.45
N THR A 191 -13.64 -6.18 12.64
CA THR A 191 -12.18 -6.29 12.52
C THR A 191 -11.83 -7.60 11.83
N GLN A 192 -10.63 -7.67 11.26
CA GLN A 192 -10.14 -8.88 10.60
C GLN A 192 -10.19 -10.09 11.54
N ALA A 193 -9.69 -9.95 12.77
CA ALA A 193 -9.72 -11.00 13.77
C ALA A 193 -11.15 -11.44 14.15
N LEU A 194 -12.11 -10.52 14.17
CA LEU A 194 -13.51 -10.84 14.46
C LEU A 194 -14.14 -11.67 13.33
N LEU A 195 -13.83 -11.34 12.07
CA LEU A 195 -14.26 -12.11 10.90
C LEU A 195 -13.65 -13.51 10.88
N GLU A 196 -12.34 -13.63 11.12
CA GLU A 196 -11.64 -14.91 11.22
C GLU A 196 -12.29 -15.81 12.30
N GLN A 197 -12.58 -15.23 13.48
CA GLN A 197 -13.16 -15.96 14.59
C GLN A 197 -14.63 -16.35 14.39
N GLN A 198 -15.46 -15.45 13.86
CA GLN A 198 -16.91 -15.66 13.75
C GLN A 198 -17.32 -16.43 12.50
N MET A 199 -16.59 -16.25 11.39
CA MET A 199 -16.89 -16.90 10.12
C MET A 199 -15.97 -18.08 9.82
N GLY A 200 -14.91 -18.29 10.61
CA GLY A 200 -13.92 -19.35 10.38
C GLY A 200 -13.16 -19.17 9.06
N VAL A 201 -13.05 -17.93 8.59
CA VAL A 201 -12.38 -17.57 7.33
C VAL A 201 -10.89 -17.31 7.58
N THR A 202 -10.07 -17.46 6.54
CA THR A 202 -8.64 -17.10 6.62
C THR A 202 -8.45 -15.59 6.68
N ALA A 203 -7.29 -15.15 7.17
CA ALA A 203 -6.92 -13.74 7.21
C ALA A 203 -7.07 -13.03 5.86
N GLU A 204 -6.69 -13.70 4.77
CA GLU A 204 -6.78 -13.18 3.41
C GLU A 204 -8.24 -12.95 2.99
N LYS A 205 -9.10 -13.90 3.32
CA LYS A 205 -10.52 -13.83 3.02
C LYS A 205 -11.24 -12.81 3.91
N ALA A 206 -10.81 -12.66 5.17
CA ALA A 206 -11.29 -11.61 6.06
C ALA A 206 -10.92 -10.22 5.54
N ILE A 207 -9.71 -10.03 5.01
CA ILE A 207 -9.28 -8.76 4.40
C ILE A 207 -10.10 -8.46 3.14
N ALA A 208 -10.30 -9.45 2.27
CA ALA A 208 -11.14 -9.28 1.07
C ALA A 208 -12.58 -8.87 1.44
N LEU A 209 -13.16 -9.50 2.46
CA LEU A 209 -14.49 -9.13 2.96
C LEU A 209 -14.51 -7.71 3.54
N LEU A 210 -13.46 -7.25 4.24
CA LEU A 210 -13.39 -5.88 4.75
C LEU A 210 -13.30 -4.85 3.62
N ASP A 211 -12.45 -5.09 2.62
CA ASP A 211 -12.29 -4.21 1.46
C ASP A 211 -13.63 -4.09 0.68
N GLU A 212 -14.38 -5.19 0.58
CA GLU A 212 -15.66 -5.21 -0.14
C GLU A 212 -16.80 -4.59 0.67
N LEU A 213 -16.82 -4.74 2.01
CA LEU A 213 -17.75 -4.03 2.90
C LEU A 213 -17.52 -2.51 2.92
N GLU A 214 -16.25 -2.08 2.88
CA GLU A 214 -15.87 -0.67 2.77
C GLU A 214 -16.31 -0.12 1.40
N THR A 215 -16.07 -0.88 0.32
CA THR A 215 -16.51 -0.53 -1.04
C THR A 215 -18.03 -0.44 -1.14
N ALA A 216 -18.76 -1.32 -0.44
CA ALA A 216 -20.22 -1.31 -0.37
C ALA A 216 -20.77 -0.20 0.54
N GLY A 217 -19.92 0.57 1.24
CA GLY A 217 -20.34 1.64 2.14
C GLY A 217 -21.02 1.15 3.43
N VAL A 218 -20.77 -0.10 3.83
CA VAL A 218 -21.31 -0.66 5.08
C VAL A 218 -20.48 -0.23 6.28
N ILE A 219 -19.16 -0.10 6.08
CA ILE A 219 -18.19 0.20 7.13
C ILE A 219 -17.23 1.31 6.70
N ASP A 220 -16.76 2.08 7.68
CA ASP A 220 -15.76 3.14 7.52
C ASP A 220 -14.58 2.90 8.46
N PHE A 221 -13.36 3.18 7.98
CA PHE A 221 -12.14 3.07 8.79
C PHE A 221 -11.71 4.42 9.37
N TYR A 222 -11.74 4.54 10.69
CA TYR A 222 -11.18 5.68 11.41
C TYR A 222 -10.57 5.25 12.75
N ASP A 223 -9.62 6.02 13.26
CA ASP A 223 -8.92 5.76 14.54
C ASP A 223 -8.34 4.32 14.68
N GLY A 224 -7.97 3.70 13.55
CA GLY A 224 -7.37 2.37 13.55
C GLY A 224 -8.33 1.19 13.61
N ARG A 225 -9.65 1.41 13.45
CA ARG A 225 -10.69 0.35 13.48
C ARG A 225 -11.76 0.61 12.42
N TYR A 226 -12.44 -0.46 11.98
CA TYR A 226 -13.61 -0.34 11.11
C TYR A 226 -14.87 -0.24 11.97
N TYR A 227 -15.67 0.78 11.69
CA TYR A 227 -16.95 1.05 12.32
C TYR A 227 -18.04 0.96 11.27
N LEU A 228 -19.32 0.86 11.67
CA LEU A 228 -20.37 1.07 10.68
C LEU A 228 -20.28 2.47 10.09
N ALA A 229 -20.45 2.52 8.78
CA ALA A 229 -20.71 3.78 8.10
C ALA A 229 -22.00 4.35 8.70
N LYS A 230 -21.92 5.58 9.22
CA LYS A 230 -23.13 6.26 9.66
C LYS A 230 -23.95 6.53 8.41
N ALA A 231 -25.14 5.93 8.33
CA ALA A 231 -26.12 6.40 7.36
C ALA A 231 -26.27 7.90 7.60
N ASP A 232 -25.99 8.73 6.59
CA ASP A 232 -26.30 10.15 6.63
C ASP A 232 -27.76 10.27 7.05
N SER A 233 -27.96 10.54 8.33
CA SER A 233 -29.21 11.05 8.85
C SER A 233 -29.33 12.44 8.23
N GLU A 234 -30.00 12.50 7.08
CA GLU A 234 -30.79 13.65 6.70
C GLU A 234 -31.62 14.07 7.92
N GLU A 235 -31.17 15.08 8.65
CA GLU A 235 -32.03 15.90 9.49
C GLU A 235 -31.68 17.37 9.24
N GLU A 236 -32.49 17.94 8.34
CA GLU A 236 -33.07 19.30 8.26
C GLU A 236 -32.29 20.52 8.80
#